data_AF-A0A2H9QK95-F1
#
_entry.id   AF-A0A2H9QK95-F1
#
_cell.length_a   1.000
_cell.length_b   1.000
_cell.length_c   1.000
_cell.angle_alpha   90.00
_cell.angle_beta   90.00
_cell.angle_gamma   90.00
#
_symmetry.space_group_name_H-M   'P 1'
#
loop_
_entity.id
_entity.type
_entity.pdbx_description
1 polymer ?
#
loop_
_entity_poly.entity_id
_entity_poly.type
_entity_poly.pdbx_seq_one_letter_code
_entity_poly.pdbx_strand_id
1 'polypeptide(L)'
;MKRKMDKKGFEFSFSWLFAIIVGAVIIFIAIYFTTGVIKTNQYQAGTQTAVELENLLNPVETNLEEGKLIKINFGDETRIYNDCRNIGDFGNQVISTSTRSRIGEEWPGPGGRITSKNKYVFSEDIVQGREVYVFAKPFEMPYKVADILMIYTGNYCFVNPPGSIEDEVSDLSLPGINVTGSKTGCPEGSKVVCFFSDNCDINVGESGARDVYLNDGLIYAEIFSDDDLYECQLQRLMKRGANLAEVYADKADYLEFQGCGTRLSGSLREFSRLLRDDYESSSDLRAVELKSEALEDKNELLNCKLF
;
A
#
# COMPACT_ATOMS: atom_id res chain seq x y z
N MET A 1 -56.98 -28.50 -70.57
CA MET A 1 -56.10 -27.39 -70.14
C MET A 1 -55.39 -27.76 -68.85
N LYS A 2 -54.08 -28.07 -68.90
CA LYS A 2 -53.26 -28.43 -67.74
C LYS A 2 -52.39 -27.23 -67.38
N ARG A 3 -52.67 -26.60 -66.23
CA ARG A 3 -51.96 -25.42 -65.72
C ARG A 3 -50.62 -25.87 -65.13
N LYS A 4 -49.51 -25.53 -65.80
CA LYS A 4 -48.14 -25.74 -65.29
C LYS A 4 -47.91 -24.78 -64.12
N MET A 5 -47.73 -25.30 -62.90
CA MET A 5 -47.25 -24.51 -61.76
C MET A 5 -45.74 -24.34 -61.87
N ASP A 6 -45.27 -23.10 -61.91
CA ASP A 6 -43.86 -22.76 -61.84
C ASP A 6 -43.32 -23.05 -60.43
N LYS A 7 -42.39 -24.01 -60.33
CA LYS A 7 -41.70 -24.39 -59.08
C LYS A 7 -40.46 -23.54 -58.77
N LYS A 8 -40.20 -22.47 -59.52
CA LYS A 8 -38.96 -21.67 -59.44
C LYS A 8 -38.89 -20.69 -58.25
N GLY A 9 -39.93 -20.58 -57.43
CA GLY A 9 -39.96 -19.64 -56.29
C GLY A 9 -39.33 -20.16 -54.99
N PHE A 10 -39.10 -21.47 -54.85
CA PHE A 10 -38.71 -22.06 -53.55
C PHE A 10 -37.18 -22.16 -53.34
N GLU A 11 -36.38 -22.19 -54.40
CA GLU A 11 -34.92 -22.37 -54.31
C GLU A 11 -34.16 -21.07 -53.96
N PHE A 12 -34.72 -19.89 -54.26
CA PHE A 12 -34.10 -18.60 -53.94
C PHE A 12 -34.17 -18.25 -52.44
N SER A 13 -35.12 -18.85 -51.71
CA SER A 13 -35.35 -18.57 -50.29
C SER A 13 -34.33 -19.26 -49.37
N PHE A 14 -33.85 -20.45 -49.74
CA PHE A 14 -32.96 -21.23 -48.87
C PHE A 14 -31.54 -20.66 -48.81
N SER A 15 -30.95 -20.29 -49.95
CA SER A 15 -29.59 -19.72 -50.00
C SER A 15 -29.48 -18.41 -49.24
N TRP A 16 -30.53 -17.59 -49.28
CA TRP A 16 -30.57 -16.32 -48.54
C TRP A 16 -30.70 -16.54 -47.03
N LEU A 17 -31.58 -17.45 -46.61
CA LEU A 17 -31.70 -17.83 -45.19
C LEU A 17 -30.39 -18.43 -44.65
N PHE A 18 -29.77 -19.33 -45.42
CA PHE A 18 -28.49 -19.92 -45.06
C PHE A 18 -27.38 -18.87 -44.94
N ALA A 19 -27.28 -17.94 -45.91
CA ALA A 19 -26.31 -16.85 -45.86
C ALA A 19 -26.49 -15.96 -44.63
N ILE A 20 -27.73 -15.67 -44.23
CA ILE A 20 -28.02 -14.90 -43.01
C ILE A 20 -27.57 -15.66 -41.77
N ILE A 21 -27.88 -16.96 -41.67
CA ILE A 21 -27.50 -17.78 -40.51
C ILE A 21 -25.97 -17.86 -40.40
N VAL A 22 -25.28 -18.17 -41.51
CA VAL A 22 -23.81 -18.24 -41.54
C VAL A 22 -23.20 -16.87 -41.22
N GLY A 23 -23.75 -15.78 -41.76
CA GLY A 23 -23.31 -14.43 -41.44
C GLY A 23 -23.44 -14.09 -39.95
N ALA A 24 -24.58 -14.44 -39.34
CA ALA A 24 -24.80 -14.26 -37.91
C ALA A 24 -23.82 -15.09 -37.06
N VAL A 25 -23.53 -16.34 -37.46
CA VAL A 25 -22.56 -17.20 -36.78
C VAL A 25 -21.14 -16.63 -36.86
N ILE A 26 -20.72 -16.13 -38.03
CA ILE A 26 -19.39 -15.52 -38.20
C ILE A 26 -19.26 -14.27 -37.31
N ILE A 27 -20.27 -13.40 -37.29
CA ILE A 27 -20.27 -12.21 -36.43
C ILE A 27 -20.21 -12.60 -34.96
N PHE A 28 -21.01 -13.57 -34.53
CA PHE A 28 -21.00 -14.05 -33.15
C PHE A 28 -19.62 -14.59 -32.75
N ILE A 29 -18.99 -15.40 -33.61
CA ILE A 29 -17.64 -15.93 -33.39
C ILE A 29 -16.61 -14.79 -33.34
N ALA A 30 -16.69 -13.79 -34.22
CA ALA A 30 -15.80 -12.64 -34.21
C ALA A 30 -15.92 -11.82 -32.92
N ILE A 31 -17.15 -11.59 -32.42
CA ILE A 31 -17.39 -10.91 -31.15
C ILE A 31 -16.83 -11.74 -29.98
N TYR A 32 -17.04 -13.06 -29.99
CA TYR A 32 -16.50 -13.95 -28.97
C TYR A 32 -14.96 -13.95 -28.92
N PHE A 33 -14.30 -14.04 -30.07
CA PHE A 33 -12.82 -13.99 -30.12
C PHE A 33 -12.27 -12.62 -29.73
N THR A 34 -12.86 -11.53 -30.23
CA THR A 34 -12.38 -10.18 -29.91
C THR A 34 -12.52 -9.86 -28.42
N THR A 35 -13.64 -10.25 -27.80
CA THR A 35 -13.83 -10.07 -26.35
C THR A 35 -12.83 -10.89 -25.52
N GLY A 36 -12.48 -12.11 -25.93
CA GLY A 36 -11.44 -12.92 -25.27
C GLY A 36 -10.03 -12.31 -25.36
N VAL A 37 -9.66 -11.79 -26.54
CA VAL A 37 -8.37 -11.11 -26.74
C VAL A 37 -8.29 -9.82 -25.92
N ILE A 38 -9.37 -9.03 -25.86
CA ILE A 38 -9.43 -7.79 -25.07
C ILE A 38 -9.18 -8.07 -23.58
N LYS A 39 -9.85 -9.09 -23.00
CA LYS A 39 -9.65 -9.46 -21.59
C LYS A 39 -8.21 -9.89 -21.29
N THR A 40 -7.60 -10.63 -22.20
CA THR A 40 -6.20 -11.08 -22.06
C THR A 40 -5.23 -9.90 -22.09
N ASN A 41 -5.43 -8.96 -23.03
CA ASN A 41 -4.61 -7.77 -23.14
C ASN A 41 -4.75 -6.85 -21.91
N GLN A 42 -5.96 -6.70 -21.37
CA GLN A 42 -6.20 -5.94 -20.14
C GLN A 42 -5.49 -6.57 -18.93
N TYR A 43 -5.57 -7.89 -18.79
CA TYR A 43 -4.86 -8.61 -17.73
C TYR A 43 -3.33 -8.44 -17.84
N GLN A 44 -2.79 -8.54 -19.05
CA GLN A 44 -1.36 -8.32 -19.31
C GLN A 44 -0.95 -6.87 -18.99
N ALA A 45 -1.72 -5.88 -19.43
CA ALA A 45 -1.48 -4.48 -19.13
C ALA A 45 -1.47 -4.20 -17.62
N GLY A 46 -2.49 -4.67 -16.88
CA GLY A 46 -2.55 -4.53 -15.43
C GLY A 46 -1.41 -5.27 -14.70
N THR A 47 -0.94 -6.39 -15.23
CA THR A 47 0.22 -7.10 -14.68
C THR A 47 1.50 -6.29 -14.90
N GLN A 48 1.70 -5.77 -16.12
CA GLN A 48 2.86 -4.96 -16.46
C GLN A 48 2.91 -3.68 -15.61
N THR A 49 1.80 -2.97 -15.47
CA THR A 49 1.69 -1.78 -14.62
C THR A 49 1.98 -2.11 -13.16
N ALA A 50 1.54 -3.27 -12.65
CA ALA A 50 1.85 -3.70 -11.28
C ALA A 50 3.34 -3.98 -11.08
N VAL A 51 4.01 -4.61 -12.07
CA VAL A 51 5.47 -4.84 -12.05
C VAL A 51 6.24 -3.53 -12.16
N GLU A 52 5.81 -2.61 -13.02
CA GLU A 52 6.40 -1.27 -13.13
C GLU A 52 6.28 -0.49 -11.81
N LEU A 53 5.10 -0.51 -11.20
CA LEU A 53 4.88 0.06 -9.87
C LEU A 53 5.80 -0.59 -8.83
N GLU A 54 5.88 -1.92 -8.79
CA GLU A 54 6.79 -2.61 -7.86
C GLU A 54 8.25 -2.18 -8.07
N ASN A 55 8.70 -2.07 -9.32
CA ASN A 55 10.05 -1.63 -9.64
C ASN A 55 10.30 -0.18 -9.23
N LEU A 56 9.31 0.70 -9.37
CA LEU A 56 9.40 2.09 -8.92
C LEU A 56 9.47 2.20 -7.40
N LEU A 57 8.86 1.26 -6.68
CA LEU A 57 8.92 1.20 -5.21
C LEU A 57 10.27 0.69 -4.67
N ASN A 58 11.08 -0.02 -5.47
CA ASN A 58 12.36 -0.58 -4.97
C ASN A 58 13.43 0.49 -4.64
N PRO A 59 13.73 1.48 -5.50
CA PRO A 59 14.73 2.52 -5.20
C PRO A 59 14.31 3.49 -4.11
N VAL A 60 13.03 3.46 -3.72
CA VAL A 60 12.50 4.30 -2.65
C VAL A 60 12.95 3.76 -1.29
N GLU A 61 13.19 2.46 -1.18
CA GLU A 61 13.53 1.77 0.08
C GLU A 61 15.05 1.66 0.33
N THR A 62 15.90 2.12 -0.59
CA THR A 62 17.36 1.98 -0.41
C THR A 62 17.94 3.20 0.31
N ASN A 63 18.27 3.02 1.60
CA ASN A 63 19.00 3.97 2.45
C ASN A 63 18.35 5.37 2.56
N LEU A 64 17.05 5.41 2.83
CA LEU A 64 16.44 6.64 3.32
C LEU A 64 16.90 6.92 4.76
N GLU A 65 17.65 8.01 4.92
CA GLU A 65 17.85 8.67 6.22
C GLU A 65 16.71 9.64 6.52
N GLU A 66 16.07 10.18 5.46
CA GLU A 66 14.97 11.14 5.56
C GLU A 66 13.80 10.74 4.64
N GLY A 67 12.64 11.36 4.87
CA GLY A 67 11.44 11.16 4.08
C GLY A 67 11.64 11.50 2.59
N LYS A 68 11.05 10.71 1.70
CA LYS A 68 11.15 10.93 0.24
C LYS A 68 9.80 10.80 -0.44
N LEU A 69 9.46 11.80 -1.26
CA LEU A 69 8.27 11.80 -2.10
C LEU A 69 8.62 11.43 -3.55
N ILE A 70 7.79 10.57 -4.14
CA ILE A 70 7.84 10.24 -5.56
C ILE A 70 6.44 10.37 -6.16
N LYS A 71 6.37 11.00 -7.32
CA LYS A 71 5.16 11.06 -8.14
C LYS A 71 5.23 9.98 -9.21
N ILE A 72 4.22 9.11 -9.25
CA ILE A 72 4.07 8.10 -10.30
C ILE A 72 2.96 8.54 -11.24
N ASN A 73 3.30 8.66 -12.53
CA ASN A 73 2.35 9.02 -13.58
C ASN A 73 2.05 7.78 -14.43
N PHE A 74 0.78 7.43 -14.52
CA PHE A 74 0.30 6.35 -15.36
C PHE A 74 -0.16 6.88 -16.72
N GLY A 75 0.02 6.07 -17.78
CA GLY A 75 -0.41 6.44 -19.13
C GLY A 75 -1.95 6.54 -19.26
N ASP A 76 -2.66 5.75 -18.48
CA ASP A 76 -4.12 5.76 -18.36
C ASP A 76 -4.55 5.78 -16.89
N GLU A 77 -5.83 6.06 -16.64
CA GLU A 77 -6.37 6.04 -15.28
C GLU A 77 -6.26 4.62 -14.70
N THR A 78 -5.61 4.49 -13.55
CA THR A 78 -5.21 3.21 -12.96
C THR A 78 -5.76 3.08 -11.56
N ARG A 79 -6.27 1.88 -11.24
CA ARG A 79 -6.59 1.44 -9.87
C ARG A 79 -5.48 0.54 -9.37
N ILE A 80 -4.95 0.86 -8.21
CA ILE A 80 -4.01 0.04 -7.44
C ILE A 80 -4.82 -0.62 -6.34
N TYR A 81 -4.80 -1.95 -6.31
CA TYR A 81 -5.40 -2.75 -5.27
C TYR A 81 -4.29 -3.17 -4.31
N ASN A 82 -4.39 -2.69 -3.08
CA ASN A 82 -3.49 -3.03 -1.99
C ASN A 82 -4.11 -4.15 -1.15
N ASP A 83 -3.36 -5.21 -0.88
CA ASP A 83 -3.76 -6.32 -0.03
C ASP A 83 -2.57 -6.71 0.86
N CYS A 84 -2.84 -7.06 2.10
CA CYS A 84 -1.84 -7.42 3.09
C CYS A 84 -2.13 -8.80 3.68
N ARG A 85 -1.09 -9.63 3.77
CA ARG A 85 -1.22 -10.98 4.32
C ARG A 85 -0.23 -11.18 5.46
N ASN A 86 -0.73 -11.37 6.66
CA ASN A 86 0.10 -11.63 7.83
C ASN A 86 0.48 -13.12 8.01
N ILE A 87 0.74 -13.85 6.91
CA ILE A 87 1.05 -15.29 6.93
C ILE A 87 2.56 -15.53 6.81
N GLY A 88 3.08 -16.43 7.65
CA GLY A 88 4.52 -16.76 7.71
C GLY A 88 5.30 -15.78 8.58
N ASP A 89 6.63 -15.80 8.42
CA ASP A 89 7.55 -15.11 9.33
C ASP A 89 7.45 -13.58 9.25
N PHE A 90 7.14 -13.02 8.07
CA PHE A 90 7.11 -11.56 7.82
C PHE A 90 5.81 -11.07 7.17
N GLY A 91 4.88 -11.99 6.89
CA GLY A 91 3.77 -11.71 5.99
C GLY A 91 4.21 -11.38 4.56
N ASN A 92 3.28 -10.91 3.74
CA ASN A 92 3.54 -10.45 2.38
C ASN A 92 2.63 -9.26 2.03
N GLN A 93 3.22 -8.29 1.36
CA GLN A 93 2.56 -7.26 0.60
C GLN A 93 2.03 -7.86 -0.69
N VAL A 94 0.79 -7.56 -1.08
CA VAL A 94 0.23 -7.92 -2.36
C VAL A 94 -0.25 -6.66 -3.06
N ILE A 95 0.21 -6.45 -4.30
CA ILE A 95 -0.22 -5.33 -5.14
C ILE A 95 -0.72 -5.90 -6.46
N SER A 96 -1.84 -5.37 -6.93
CA SER A 96 -2.29 -5.61 -8.30
C SER A 96 -2.87 -4.33 -8.86
N THR A 97 -2.93 -4.21 -10.19
CA THR A 97 -3.47 -3.01 -10.81
C THR A 97 -4.49 -3.33 -11.90
N SER A 98 -5.38 -2.39 -12.17
CA SER A 98 -6.30 -2.40 -13.30
C SER A 98 -6.30 -1.03 -13.97
N THR A 99 -6.22 -1.00 -15.30
CA THR A 99 -6.28 0.22 -16.09
C THR A 99 -7.67 0.41 -16.66
N ARG A 100 -8.20 1.63 -16.64
CA ARG A 100 -9.54 1.96 -17.14
C ARG A 100 -9.68 1.56 -18.60
N SER A 101 -10.73 0.80 -18.91
CA SER A 101 -11.05 0.42 -20.28
C SER A 101 -12.14 1.30 -20.89
N ARG A 102 -12.00 1.56 -22.19
CA ARG A 102 -13.02 2.24 -23.01
C ARG A 102 -13.98 1.27 -23.70
N ILE A 103 -13.74 -0.04 -23.57
CA ILE A 103 -14.52 -1.10 -24.25
C ILE A 103 -14.94 -2.13 -23.21
N GLY A 104 -16.25 -2.33 -23.06
CA GLY A 104 -16.82 -3.29 -22.12
C GLY A 104 -16.91 -2.73 -20.70
N GLU A 105 -16.44 -3.50 -19.72
CA GLU A 105 -16.39 -3.07 -18.32
C GLU A 105 -15.35 -1.95 -18.15
N GLU A 106 -15.76 -0.86 -17.47
CA GLU A 106 -14.89 0.31 -17.26
C GLU A 106 -13.62 -0.07 -16.47
N TRP A 107 -13.76 -0.96 -15.50
CA TRP A 107 -12.67 -1.49 -14.69
C TRP A 107 -12.65 -3.00 -14.83
N PRO A 108 -11.82 -3.55 -15.75
CA PRO A 108 -11.65 -4.99 -15.82
C PRO A 108 -11.03 -5.51 -14.53
N GLY A 109 -11.15 -6.82 -14.28
CA GLY A 109 -10.49 -7.46 -13.14
C GLY A 109 -8.99 -7.13 -13.08
N PRO A 110 -8.40 -7.08 -11.87
CA PRO A 110 -6.99 -6.73 -11.72
C PRO A 110 -6.09 -7.73 -12.46
N GLY A 111 -4.92 -7.25 -12.88
CA GLY A 111 -3.87 -8.08 -13.44
C GLY A 111 -3.29 -9.09 -12.44
N GLY A 112 -2.14 -9.67 -12.79
CA GLY A 112 -1.37 -10.54 -11.92
C GLY A 112 -1.07 -9.88 -10.58
N ARG A 113 -1.22 -10.66 -9.50
CA ARG A 113 -0.88 -10.23 -8.15
C ARG A 113 0.63 -10.34 -7.96
N ILE A 114 1.24 -9.22 -7.63
CA ILE A 114 2.65 -9.10 -7.31
C ILE A 114 2.81 -9.16 -5.80
N THR A 115 3.71 -10.02 -5.33
CA THR A 115 3.90 -10.26 -3.89
C THR A 115 5.31 -9.90 -3.46
N SER A 116 5.44 -9.12 -2.38
CA SER A 116 6.73 -8.79 -1.81
C SER A 116 6.74 -8.99 -0.29
N LYS A 117 7.87 -9.49 0.25
CA LYS A 117 8.06 -9.69 1.69
C LYS A 117 8.57 -8.45 2.39
N ASN A 118 9.32 -7.61 1.68
CA ASN A 118 10.14 -6.55 2.28
C ASN A 118 9.49 -5.16 2.19
N LYS A 119 8.32 -5.06 1.56
CA LYS A 119 7.58 -3.81 1.37
C LYS A 119 6.45 -3.68 2.37
N TYR A 120 6.28 -2.48 2.90
CA TYR A 120 5.27 -2.12 3.88
C TYR A 120 4.46 -0.95 3.33
N VAL A 121 3.37 -1.27 2.64
CA VAL A 121 2.59 -0.28 1.90
C VAL A 121 1.30 0.03 2.63
N PHE A 122 1.20 1.26 3.11
CA PHE A 122 0.05 1.87 3.74
C PHE A 122 -0.71 2.69 2.69
N SER A 123 -1.97 2.36 2.47
CA SER A 123 -2.84 3.08 1.55
C SER A 123 -4.28 2.66 1.79
N GLU A 124 -5.22 3.37 1.15
CA GLU A 124 -6.56 2.83 0.93
C GLU A 124 -6.47 1.47 0.18
N ASP A 125 -7.48 0.62 0.37
CA ASP A 125 -7.64 -0.68 -0.28
C ASP A 125 -7.57 -0.54 -1.81
N ILE A 126 -8.14 0.54 -2.32
CA ILE A 126 -8.15 0.89 -3.74
C ILE A 126 -7.74 2.35 -3.93
N VAL A 127 -6.51 2.56 -4.38
CA VAL A 127 -6.03 3.88 -4.80
C VAL A 127 -6.30 4.07 -6.29
N GLN A 128 -6.92 5.18 -6.69
CA GLN A 128 -7.28 5.44 -8.09
C GLN A 128 -6.72 6.78 -8.57
N GLY A 129 -6.05 6.77 -9.73
CA GLY A 129 -5.61 8.00 -10.37
C GLY A 129 -4.82 7.79 -11.64
N ARG A 130 -4.61 8.87 -12.38
CA ARG A 130 -3.53 8.95 -13.39
C ARG A 130 -2.20 9.34 -12.75
N GLU A 131 -2.26 9.99 -11.60
CA GLU A 131 -1.13 10.42 -10.82
C GLU A 131 -1.35 9.90 -9.40
N VAL A 132 -0.34 9.23 -8.85
CA VAL A 132 -0.35 8.77 -7.46
C VAL A 132 0.94 9.24 -6.79
N TYR A 133 0.83 9.54 -5.51
CA TYR A 133 1.96 10.00 -4.71
C TYR A 133 2.39 8.87 -3.79
N VAL A 134 3.69 8.58 -3.80
CA VAL A 134 4.32 7.63 -2.89
C VAL A 134 5.24 8.41 -1.99
N PHE A 135 4.90 8.46 -0.72
CA PHE A 135 5.73 9.03 0.31
C PHE A 135 6.39 7.90 1.10
N ALA A 136 7.68 7.95 1.31
CA ALA A 136 8.43 6.93 2.02
C ALA A 136 9.15 7.52 3.22
N LYS A 137 9.16 6.79 4.33
CA LYS A 137 9.82 7.22 5.57
C LYS A 137 10.46 6.03 6.28
N PRO A 138 11.66 6.18 6.87
CA PRO A 138 12.18 5.14 7.74
C PRO A 138 11.28 4.94 8.95
N PHE A 139 11.06 3.67 9.30
CA PHE A 139 10.42 3.27 10.55
C PHE A 139 11.48 2.66 11.48
N GLU A 140 11.68 3.31 12.62
CA GLU A 140 12.74 2.99 13.57
C GLU A 140 12.15 2.65 14.94
N MET A 141 12.56 1.50 15.50
CA MET A 141 12.07 1.01 16.78
C MET A 141 12.91 -0.19 17.31
N PRO A 142 13.95 -0.01 18.15
CA PRO A 142 14.71 1.24 18.42
C PRO A 142 15.76 1.55 17.34
N TYR A 143 15.92 0.65 16.38
CA TYR A 143 16.78 0.82 15.20
C TYR A 143 15.89 0.76 13.97
N LYS A 144 16.42 1.14 12.81
CA LYS A 144 15.71 1.03 11.54
C LYS A 144 15.20 -0.39 11.28
N VAL A 145 13.87 -0.56 11.27
CA VAL A 145 13.19 -1.82 11.00
C VAL A 145 12.97 -1.99 9.51
N ALA A 146 12.36 -0.99 8.89
CA ALA A 146 12.06 -0.95 7.46
C ALA A 146 11.84 0.48 7.00
N ASP A 147 11.76 0.69 5.69
CA ASP A 147 11.13 1.88 5.12
C ASP A 147 9.66 1.57 4.90
N ILE A 148 8.78 2.46 5.35
CA ILE A 148 7.34 2.37 5.12
C ILE A 148 6.97 3.25 3.94
N LEU A 149 6.00 2.79 3.15
CA LEU A 149 5.54 3.43 1.94
C LEU A 149 4.08 3.82 2.12
N MET A 150 3.76 5.10 1.98
CA MET A 150 2.41 5.64 2.00
C MET A 150 2.01 6.00 0.58
N ILE A 151 0.99 5.33 0.04
CA ILE A 151 0.43 5.65 -1.27
C ILE A 151 -0.89 6.38 -1.09
N TYR A 152 -0.99 7.57 -1.65
CA TYR A 152 -2.20 8.36 -1.55
C TYR A 152 -2.54 9.10 -2.85
N THR A 153 -3.82 9.45 -2.97
CA THR A 153 -4.37 10.28 -4.04
C THR A 153 -5.39 11.25 -3.47
N GLY A 154 -5.54 12.41 -4.11
CA GLY A 154 -6.56 13.39 -3.75
C GLY A 154 -6.02 14.55 -2.92
N ASN A 155 -6.94 15.29 -2.31
CA ASN A 155 -6.63 16.48 -1.54
C ASN A 155 -6.95 16.25 -0.06
N TYR A 156 -5.99 16.53 0.80
CA TYR A 156 -6.10 16.46 2.25
C TYR A 156 -5.93 17.86 2.84
N CYS A 157 -6.64 18.13 3.93
CA CYS A 157 -6.50 19.36 4.69
C CYS A 157 -6.14 19.02 6.14
N PHE A 158 -4.92 19.32 6.54
CA PHE A 158 -4.41 19.10 7.90
C PHE A 158 -4.75 20.32 8.75
N VAL A 159 -5.53 20.11 9.79
CA VAL A 159 -6.01 21.15 10.70
C VAL A 159 -5.25 21.05 12.02
N ASN A 160 -4.51 22.12 12.33
CA ASN A 160 -3.65 22.24 13.50
C ASN A 160 -2.61 21.12 13.68
N PRO A 161 -1.89 20.69 12.62
CA PRO A 161 -0.83 19.69 12.78
C PRO A 161 0.26 20.19 13.75
N PRO A 162 0.98 19.27 14.43
CA PRO A 162 2.21 19.62 15.14
C PRO A 162 3.23 20.28 14.19
N GLY A 163 4.11 21.13 14.75
CA GLY A 163 5.12 21.85 13.96
C GLY A 163 6.02 20.93 13.13
N SER A 164 6.40 19.76 13.64
CA SER A 164 7.20 18.77 12.88
C SER A 164 6.50 18.29 11.60
N ILE A 165 5.19 18.06 11.67
CA ILE A 165 4.38 17.63 10.52
C ILE A 165 4.16 18.79 9.55
N GLU A 166 3.96 20.01 10.05
CA GLU A 166 3.85 21.22 9.21
C GLU A 166 5.15 21.47 8.43
N ASP A 167 6.29 21.41 9.12
CA ASP A 167 7.63 21.56 8.55
C ASP A 167 7.88 20.47 7.49
N GLU A 168 7.60 19.19 7.79
CA GLU A 168 7.80 18.08 6.86
C GLU A 168 6.90 18.17 5.62
N VAL A 169 5.63 18.53 5.77
CA VAL A 169 4.70 18.75 4.65
C VAL A 169 5.22 19.88 3.75
N SER A 170 5.75 20.95 4.34
CA SER A 170 6.33 22.09 3.62
C SER A 170 7.62 21.71 2.89
N ASP A 171 8.57 21.09 3.60
CA ASP A 171 9.91 20.76 3.11
C ASP A 171 9.86 19.75 1.96
N LEU A 172 8.98 18.74 2.08
CA LEU A 172 8.76 17.75 1.02
C LEU A 172 7.79 18.23 -0.06
N SER A 173 7.14 19.38 0.15
CA SER A 173 6.13 19.95 -0.74
C SER A 173 5.06 18.92 -1.13
N LEU A 174 4.51 18.22 -0.14
CA LEU A 174 3.60 17.09 -0.35
C LEU A 174 2.35 17.51 -1.15
N PRO A 175 2.19 17.05 -2.41
CA PRO A 175 1.11 17.49 -3.28
C PRO A 175 -0.24 17.08 -2.72
N GLY A 176 -1.22 17.98 -2.87
CA GLY A 176 -2.59 17.74 -2.41
C GLY A 176 -2.78 17.92 -0.91
N ILE A 177 -1.75 18.21 -0.12
CA ILE A 177 -1.89 18.46 1.32
C ILE A 177 -1.90 19.97 1.59
N ASN A 178 -2.93 20.45 2.27
CA ASN A 178 -3.07 21.84 2.71
C ASN A 178 -3.02 21.90 4.24
N VAL A 179 -2.19 22.77 4.82
CA VAL A 179 -2.10 22.97 6.27
C VAL A 179 -2.85 24.24 6.66
N THR A 180 -3.75 24.13 7.65
CA THR A 180 -4.56 25.26 8.13
C THR A 180 -4.74 25.22 9.64
N GLY A 181 -5.05 26.38 10.24
CA GLY A 181 -5.39 26.47 11.68
C GLY A 181 -6.86 26.16 12.00
N SER A 182 -7.72 25.99 11.00
CA SER A 182 -9.14 25.74 11.23
C SER A 182 -9.81 25.02 10.04
N LYS A 183 -10.83 24.22 10.35
CA LYS A 183 -11.59 23.47 9.33
C LYS A 183 -12.21 24.35 8.25
N THR A 184 -12.56 25.59 8.59
CA THR A 184 -13.12 26.55 7.62
C THR A 184 -12.10 27.01 6.58
N GLY A 185 -10.79 26.81 6.84
CA GLY A 185 -9.73 27.05 5.87
C GLY A 185 -9.55 25.92 4.85
N CYS A 186 -10.21 24.78 5.04
CA CYS A 186 -10.04 23.63 4.16
C CYS A 186 -10.71 23.84 2.80
N PRO A 187 -10.02 23.52 1.69
CA PRO A 187 -10.60 23.53 0.36
C PRO A 187 -11.82 22.60 0.26
N GLU A 188 -12.83 23.00 -0.52
CA GLU A 188 -13.98 22.14 -0.79
C GLU A 188 -13.55 20.81 -1.43
N GLY A 189 -14.12 19.70 -0.93
CA GLY A 189 -13.82 18.36 -1.42
C GLY A 189 -12.49 17.76 -0.94
N SER A 190 -11.77 18.44 -0.03
CA SER A 190 -10.62 17.83 0.66
C SER A 190 -11.07 16.94 1.82
N LYS A 191 -10.33 15.86 2.08
CA LYS A 191 -10.46 15.06 3.30
C LYS A 191 -9.84 15.84 4.46
N VAL A 192 -10.64 16.14 5.48
CA VAL A 192 -10.20 16.94 6.63
C VAL A 192 -9.58 16.02 7.68
N VAL A 193 -8.32 16.28 8.00
CA VAL A 193 -7.53 15.57 9.01
C VAL A 193 -7.30 16.52 10.18
N CYS A 194 -7.74 16.14 11.36
CA CYS A 194 -7.68 17.00 12.53
C CYS A 194 -6.75 16.46 13.58
N PHE A 195 -5.77 17.27 13.94
CA PHE A 195 -4.85 16.98 15.03
C PHE A 195 -5.42 17.61 16.31
N PHE A 196 -5.52 16.81 17.37
CA PHE A 196 -6.02 17.24 18.69
C PHE A 196 -7.42 17.85 18.69
N SER A 197 -8.26 17.52 17.70
CA SER A 197 -9.64 17.99 17.61
C SER A 197 -10.56 16.96 16.98
N ASP A 198 -11.81 16.94 17.45
CA ASP A 198 -12.83 15.98 17.00
C ASP A 198 -13.68 16.51 15.84
N ASN A 199 -14.47 15.62 15.23
CA ASN A 199 -15.42 15.88 14.14
C ASN A 199 -14.80 16.17 12.77
N CYS A 200 -13.74 15.46 12.41
CA CYS A 200 -13.17 15.47 11.06
C CYS A 200 -13.32 14.10 10.41
N ASP A 201 -13.03 14.03 9.10
CA ASP A 201 -13.05 12.76 8.37
C ASP A 201 -12.03 11.79 8.98
N ILE A 202 -10.88 12.33 9.41
CA ILE A 202 -9.83 11.62 10.14
C ILE A 202 -9.45 12.45 11.36
N ASN A 203 -9.40 11.83 12.54
CA ASN A 203 -9.00 12.49 13.78
C ASN A 203 -7.72 11.82 14.30
N VAL A 204 -6.68 12.63 14.53
CA VAL A 204 -5.36 12.23 15.02
C VAL A 204 -5.20 12.83 16.43
N GLY A 205 -5.11 12.01 17.47
CA GLY A 205 -5.18 12.50 18.85
C GLY A 205 -4.59 11.57 19.91
N GLU A 206 -4.44 12.08 21.14
CA GLU A 206 -3.75 11.42 22.26
C GLU A 206 -4.60 10.43 23.08
N SER A 207 -5.90 10.24 22.82
CA SER A 207 -6.78 9.48 23.74
C SER A 207 -7.88 8.61 23.12
N GLY A 208 -7.70 8.06 21.91
CA GLY A 208 -8.70 7.15 21.36
C GLY A 208 -8.16 6.21 20.31
N ALA A 209 -7.95 4.93 20.65
CA ALA A 209 -7.55 3.81 19.76
C ALA A 209 -6.36 4.07 18.81
N ARG A 210 -5.77 5.27 18.85
CA ARG A 210 -4.83 5.91 17.93
C ARG A 210 -3.94 6.86 18.74
N ASP A 211 -3.53 6.46 19.95
CA ASP A 211 -2.67 7.22 20.88
C ASP A 211 -1.20 7.23 20.45
N VAL A 212 -0.94 7.27 19.14
CA VAL A 212 0.34 6.85 18.57
C VAL A 212 1.05 8.04 17.91
N TYR A 213 1.43 9.03 18.72
CA TYR A 213 2.51 9.99 18.39
C TYR A 213 3.89 9.33 18.56
N LEU A 214 4.00 8.13 18.04
CA LEU A 214 4.89 7.08 18.53
C LEU A 214 6.03 6.84 17.54
N ASN A 215 5.85 7.35 16.32
CA ASN A 215 6.87 7.62 15.31
C ASN A 215 6.19 8.49 14.24
N ASP A 216 6.76 9.64 13.87
CA ASP A 216 6.16 10.55 12.86
C ASP A 216 5.80 9.83 11.55
N GLY A 217 6.47 8.73 11.21
CA GLY A 217 6.13 7.91 10.04
C GLY A 217 4.79 7.18 10.14
N LEU A 218 4.42 6.69 11.33
CA LEU A 218 3.16 5.96 11.51
C LEU A 218 1.94 6.87 11.43
N ILE A 219 2.08 8.16 11.73
CA ILE A 219 0.99 9.14 11.60
C ILE A 219 0.49 9.22 10.16
N TYR A 220 1.42 9.31 9.18
CA TYR A 220 1.03 9.32 7.77
C TYR A 220 0.47 7.98 7.31
N ALA A 221 1.03 6.87 7.82
CA ALA A 221 0.50 5.55 7.56
C ALA A 221 -0.96 5.42 8.02
N GLU A 222 -1.29 5.96 9.20
CA GLU A 222 -2.65 5.97 9.74
C GLU A 222 -3.61 6.89 8.95
N ILE A 223 -3.12 8.05 8.49
CA ILE A 223 -3.92 9.01 7.71
C ILE A 223 -4.27 8.46 6.32
N PHE A 224 -3.32 7.77 5.68
CA PHE A 224 -3.47 7.34 4.28
C PHE A 224 -3.93 5.90 4.12
N SER A 225 -3.97 5.11 5.20
CA SER A 225 -4.37 3.70 5.15
C SER A 225 -5.79 3.46 5.64
N ASP A 226 -6.43 2.47 5.04
CA ASP A 226 -7.61 1.86 5.66
C ASP A 226 -7.19 1.06 6.90
N ASP A 227 -8.09 0.96 7.89
CA ASP A 227 -7.81 0.37 9.22
C ASP A 227 -7.28 -1.08 9.11
N ASP A 228 -7.91 -1.91 8.28
CA ASP A 228 -7.52 -3.32 8.09
C ASP A 228 -6.11 -3.46 7.50
N LEU A 229 -5.78 -2.61 6.52
CA LEU A 229 -4.44 -2.58 5.92
C LEU A 229 -3.42 -2.03 6.92
N TYR A 230 -3.77 -0.98 7.68
CA TYR A 230 -2.90 -0.37 8.68
C TYR A 230 -2.47 -1.40 9.73
N GLU A 231 -3.43 -2.09 10.34
CA GLU A 231 -3.18 -3.13 11.35
C GLU A 231 -2.34 -4.29 10.77
N CYS A 232 -2.67 -4.74 9.57
CA CYS A 232 -1.91 -5.82 8.94
C CYS A 232 -0.45 -5.42 8.67
N GLN A 233 -0.20 -4.20 8.19
CA GLN A 233 1.15 -3.72 7.94
C GLN A 233 1.95 -3.53 9.24
N LEU A 234 1.31 -3.00 10.29
CA LEU A 234 1.93 -2.89 11.60
C LEU A 234 2.35 -4.26 12.14
N GLN A 235 1.47 -5.26 12.10
CA GLN A 235 1.83 -6.62 12.51
C GLN A 235 3.02 -7.18 11.72
N ARG A 236 3.09 -6.90 10.41
CA ARG A 236 4.23 -7.30 9.59
C ARG A 236 5.51 -6.55 9.97
N LEU A 237 5.43 -5.27 10.30
CA LEU A 237 6.55 -4.47 10.79
C LEU A 237 7.06 -5.02 12.13
N MET A 238 6.17 -5.33 13.07
CA MET A 238 6.53 -5.90 14.37
C MET A 238 7.20 -7.26 14.20
N LYS A 239 6.68 -8.13 13.34
CA LYS A 239 7.33 -9.41 13.00
C LYS A 239 8.75 -9.23 12.43
N ARG A 240 8.96 -8.21 11.59
CA ARG A 240 10.32 -7.89 11.10
C ARG A 240 11.20 -7.37 12.23
N GLY A 241 10.69 -6.46 13.05
CA GLY A 241 11.38 -5.94 14.23
C GLY A 241 11.82 -7.05 15.19
N ALA A 242 10.97 -8.05 15.43
CA ALA A 242 11.27 -9.21 16.25
C ALA A 242 12.45 -10.03 15.72
N ASN A 243 12.47 -10.28 14.40
CA ASN A 243 13.58 -11.00 13.77
C ASN A 243 14.88 -10.19 13.80
N LEU A 244 14.81 -8.87 13.58
CA LEU A 244 15.98 -7.99 13.73
C LEU A 244 16.48 -7.98 15.18
N ALA A 245 15.60 -8.00 16.17
CA ALA A 245 15.96 -8.05 17.57
C ALA A 245 16.73 -9.33 17.93
N GLU A 246 16.35 -10.48 17.39
CA GLU A 246 17.12 -11.72 17.53
C GLU A 246 18.51 -11.61 16.89
N VAL A 247 18.60 -11.05 15.68
CA VAL A 247 19.90 -10.84 15.00
C VAL A 247 20.81 -9.92 15.82
N TYR A 248 20.27 -8.84 16.38
CA TYR A 248 21.02 -7.96 17.27
C TYR A 248 21.38 -8.62 18.59
N ALA A 249 20.52 -9.48 19.15
CA ALA A 249 20.83 -10.23 20.36
C ALA A 249 22.01 -11.18 20.13
N ASP A 250 22.04 -11.87 18.99
CA ASP A 250 23.15 -12.76 18.62
C ASP A 250 24.44 -11.97 18.32
N LYS A 251 24.32 -10.78 17.70
CA LYS A 251 25.44 -9.84 17.52
C LYS A 251 25.99 -9.37 18.87
N ALA A 252 25.11 -9.07 19.83
CA ALA A 252 25.51 -8.68 21.18
C ALA A 252 26.27 -9.81 21.89
N ASP A 253 25.77 -11.05 21.84
CA ASP A 253 26.45 -12.23 22.39
C ASP A 253 27.83 -12.41 21.73
N TYR A 254 27.92 -12.27 20.40
CA TYR A 254 29.18 -12.36 19.66
C TYR A 254 30.22 -11.30 20.09
N LEU A 255 29.79 -10.04 20.22
CA LEU A 255 30.68 -8.94 20.63
C LEU A 255 31.16 -9.10 22.08
N GLU A 256 30.34 -9.68 22.96
CA GLU A 256 30.75 -9.98 24.33
C GLU A 256 31.95 -10.93 24.37
N PHE A 257 31.98 -11.95 23.50
CA PHE A 257 33.15 -12.83 23.35
C PHE A 257 34.41 -12.11 22.83
N GLN A 258 34.25 -10.99 22.12
CA GLN A 258 35.36 -10.14 21.64
C GLN A 258 35.82 -9.12 22.70
N GLY A 259 35.30 -9.19 23.93
CA GLY A 259 35.63 -8.26 25.02
C GLY A 259 34.82 -6.95 24.98
N CYS A 260 33.77 -6.89 24.17
CA CYS A 260 32.92 -5.73 23.95
C CYS A 260 31.51 -6.05 24.47
N GLY A 261 31.37 -6.09 25.79
CA GLY A 261 30.14 -6.51 26.46
C GLY A 261 29.05 -5.44 26.39
N THR A 262 27.98 -5.70 25.63
CA THR A 262 26.81 -4.82 25.54
C THR A 262 25.76 -5.13 26.62
N ARG A 263 25.70 -6.38 27.10
CA ARG A 263 24.66 -6.90 28.00
C ARG A 263 23.21 -6.66 27.52
N LEU A 264 23.03 -6.43 26.21
CA LEU A 264 21.72 -6.16 25.61
C LEU A 264 20.99 -7.42 25.13
N SER A 265 21.68 -8.55 24.98
CA SER A 265 21.09 -9.76 24.37
C SER A 265 19.83 -10.24 25.08
N GLY A 266 19.81 -10.21 26.42
CA GLY A 266 18.62 -10.53 27.21
C GLY A 266 17.44 -9.58 26.94
N SER A 267 17.68 -8.27 26.90
CA SER A 267 16.64 -7.27 26.64
C SER A 267 16.14 -7.32 25.18
N LEU A 268 17.03 -7.60 24.22
CA LEU A 268 16.66 -7.76 22.81
C LEU A 268 15.79 -9.01 22.58
N ARG A 269 16.09 -10.13 23.25
CA ARG A 269 15.24 -11.34 23.20
C ARG A 269 13.89 -11.13 23.89
N GLU A 270 13.83 -10.34 24.96
CA GLU A 270 12.57 -9.94 25.58
C GLU A 270 11.73 -9.08 24.62
N PHE A 271 12.35 -8.09 23.98
CA PHE A 271 11.71 -7.23 22.99
C PHE A 271 11.23 -8.01 21.76
N SER A 272 12.02 -8.96 21.28
CA SER A 272 11.62 -9.89 20.21
C SER A 272 10.35 -10.66 20.54
N ARG A 273 10.19 -11.14 21.78
CA ARG A 273 8.96 -11.82 22.23
C ARG A 273 7.78 -10.88 22.30
N LEU A 274 7.97 -9.68 22.86
CA LEU A 274 6.92 -8.66 22.88
C LEU A 274 6.37 -8.38 21.47
N LEU A 275 7.26 -8.19 20.50
CA LEU A 275 6.89 -7.90 19.11
C LEU A 275 6.23 -9.07 18.36
N ARG A 276 6.54 -10.31 18.76
CA ARG A 276 6.15 -11.51 18.02
C ARG A 276 4.93 -12.21 18.61
N ASP A 277 4.91 -12.31 19.93
CA ASP A 277 4.00 -13.17 20.68
C ASP A 277 2.94 -12.35 21.42
N ASP A 278 3.29 -11.14 21.88
CA ASP A 278 2.41 -10.31 22.70
C ASP A 278 1.75 -9.14 21.93
N TYR A 279 2.26 -8.80 20.74
CA TYR A 279 1.70 -7.74 19.90
C TYR A 279 0.49 -8.25 19.09
N GLU A 280 -0.69 -7.69 19.35
CA GLU A 280 -1.93 -8.05 18.66
C GLU A 280 -2.38 -6.94 17.68
N SER A 281 -2.25 -5.67 18.08
CA SER A 281 -2.74 -4.54 17.28
C SER A 281 -2.05 -3.21 17.61
N SER A 282 -2.43 -2.14 16.92
CA SER A 282 -1.97 -0.77 17.19
C SER A 282 -2.14 -0.32 18.64
N SER A 283 -3.10 -0.88 19.40
CA SER A 283 -3.26 -0.59 20.83
C SER A 283 -2.02 -0.90 21.68
N ASP A 284 -1.19 -1.85 21.23
CA ASP A 284 -0.02 -2.31 21.96
C ASP A 284 1.23 -1.48 21.66
N LEU A 285 1.16 -0.57 20.67
CA LEU A 285 2.31 0.22 20.21
C LEU A 285 2.95 1.03 21.34
N ARG A 286 2.16 1.54 22.29
CA ARG A 286 2.71 2.26 23.45
C ARG A 286 3.59 1.38 24.34
N ALA A 287 3.21 0.12 24.54
CA ALA A 287 4.04 -0.82 25.31
C ALA A 287 5.33 -1.18 24.55
N VAL A 288 5.22 -1.31 23.22
CA VAL A 288 6.38 -1.57 22.35
C VAL A 288 7.38 -0.42 22.41
N GLU A 289 6.93 0.83 22.29
CA GLU A 289 7.81 2.00 22.33
C GLU A 289 8.49 2.19 23.66
N LEU A 290 7.79 2.07 24.78
CA LEU A 290 8.44 2.19 26.09
C LEU A 290 9.58 1.17 26.26
N LYS A 291 9.46 -0.01 25.64
CA LYS A 291 10.52 -1.02 25.60
C LYS A 291 11.61 -0.71 24.58
N SER A 292 11.24 -0.10 23.45
CA SER A 292 12.14 0.40 22.42
C SER A 292 13.03 1.53 22.97
N GLU A 293 12.46 2.59 23.55
CA GLU A 293 13.18 3.70 24.19
C GLU A 293 14.15 3.18 25.26
N ALA A 294 13.68 2.27 26.12
CA ALA A 294 14.53 1.67 27.15
C ALA A 294 15.69 0.82 26.59
N LEU A 295 15.56 0.29 25.37
CA LEU A 295 16.66 -0.39 24.67
C LEU A 295 17.63 0.62 24.05
N GLU A 296 17.10 1.67 23.43
CA GLU A 296 17.87 2.76 22.83
C GLU A 296 18.73 3.47 23.87
N ASP A 297 18.13 3.87 25.00
CA ASP A 297 18.84 4.50 26.12
C ASP A 297 20.00 3.64 26.62
N LYS A 298 19.79 2.32 26.74
CA LYS A 298 20.85 1.41 27.15
C LYS A 298 21.94 1.32 26.10
N ASN A 299 21.58 1.29 24.82
CA ASN A 299 22.52 1.22 23.70
C ASN A 299 23.39 2.48 23.61
N GLU A 300 22.80 3.67 23.81
CA GLU A 300 23.51 4.95 23.81
C GLU A 300 24.55 5.06 24.93
N LEU A 301 24.33 4.38 26.05
CA LEU A 301 25.27 4.33 27.18
C LEU A 301 26.43 3.33 26.98
N LEU A 302 26.41 2.54 25.91
CA LEU A 302 27.47 1.57 25.63
C LEU A 302 28.69 2.24 25.00
N ASN A 303 29.88 1.86 25.48
CA ASN A 303 31.13 2.15 24.77
C ASN A 303 31.18 1.47 23.38
N CYS A 304 30.45 0.36 23.27
CA CYS A 304 30.27 -0.42 22.06
C CYS A 304 28.81 -0.35 21.61
N LYS A 305 28.44 0.69 20.88
CA LYS A 305 27.09 0.80 20.31
C LYS A 305 26.81 -0.39 19.38
N LEU A 306 25.63 -0.98 19.54
CA LEU A 306 25.22 -2.16 18.80
C LEU A 306 24.53 -1.79 17.49
N PHE A 307 23.74 -0.72 17.53
CA PHE A 307 23.06 -0.04 16.46
C PHE A 307 23.18 1.48 16.67
#